data_AF-A0A835SSX5-F1
#
_entry.id   AF-A0A835SSX5-F1
#
_cell.length_a   1.000
_cell.length_b   1.000
_cell.length_c   1.000
_cell.angle_alpha   90.00
_cell.angle_beta   90.00
_cell.angle_gamma   90.00
#
_symmetry.space_group_name_H-M   'P 1'
#
loop_
_entity.id
_entity.type
_entity.pdbx_description
1 polymer ?
#
loop_
_entity_poly.entity_id
_entity_poly.type
_entity_poly.pdbx_seq_one_letter_code
_entity_poly.pdbx_strand_id
1 'polypeptide(L)'
;MATRSVAMAAMALLCLGAVSAARTGVKGGPLWPALSSCQQKVDSTPFRVNNVTTTALPGNTVCFGFSAVAAPAGNCGRAATLDRVNVWASHANRTMINGYSIRTATTTDAISGTWSKKGDSYDELTFSKLGWTADYITKNSPRICLTLDHDATLDDICVGKGACVVALYSVGAKNSKCCPTYKV
;
A
#
# COMPACT_ATOMS: atom_id res chain seq x y z
N MET A 1 18.81 25.73 -72.93
CA MET A 1 18.87 24.44 -72.21
C MET A 1 19.27 24.76 -70.79
N ALA A 2 18.31 24.68 -69.87
CA ALA A 2 18.45 25.15 -68.49
C ALA A 2 18.48 23.95 -67.54
N THR A 3 19.43 23.93 -66.62
CA THR A 3 19.31 23.10 -65.42
C THR A 3 20.00 23.82 -64.27
N ARG A 4 19.18 24.49 -63.45
CA ARG A 4 19.51 24.96 -62.11
C ARG A 4 19.38 23.77 -61.16
N SER A 5 20.41 23.49 -60.36
CA SER A 5 20.29 22.57 -59.22
C SER A 5 20.41 23.38 -57.93
N VAL A 6 19.27 23.54 -57.27
CA VAL A 6 19.12 24.05 -55.91
C VAL A 6 19.20 22.84 -54.98
N ALA A 7 20.23 22.77 -54.12
CA ALA A 7 20.27 21.78 -53.05
C ALA A 7 19.63 22.39 -51.79
N MET A 8 18.41 21.95 -51.49
CA MET A 8 17.69 22.26 -50.26
C MET A 8 18.27 21.49 -49.07
N ALA A 9 18.27 22.16 -47.92
CA ALA A 9 18.45 21.59 -46.60
C ALA A 9 17.20 20.81 -46.13
N ALA A 10 17.40 19.70 -45.42
CA ALA A 10 16.44 19.13 -44.46
C ALA A 10 17.22 18.15 -43.55
N MET A 11 17.50 18.54 -42.31
CA MET A 11 16.72 18.19 -41.11
C MET A 11 16.98 16.78 -40.56
N ALA A 12 17.67 16.79 -39.43
CA ALA A 12 17.73 15.84 -38.34
C ALA A 12 16.69 14.70 -38.36
N LEU A 13 17.18 13.46 -38.36
CA LEU A 13 16.49 12.34 -37.70
C LEU A 13 17.39 11.74 -36.62
N LEU A 14 16.99 12.09 -35.40
CA LEU A 14 17.12 11.40 -34.12
C LEU A 14 17.73 9.99 -34.16
N CYS A 15 18.81 9.84 -33.40
CA CYS A 15 19.36 8.57 -32.95
C CYS A 15 18.27 7.71 -32.30
N LEU A 16 17.84 6.64 -32.96
CA LEU A 16 17.15 5.53 -32.28
C LEU A 16 18.19 4.75 -31.46
N GLY A 17 18.49 5.28 -30.27
CA GLY A 17 19.11 4.52 -29.20
C GLY A 17 18.07 3.56 -28.61
N ALA A 18 17.85 2.40 -29.24
CA ALA A 18 17.17 1.29 -28.60
C ALA A 18 18.17 0.56 -27.69
N VAL A 19 18.53 1.18 -26.57
CA VAL A 19 19.20 0.47 -25.48
C VAL A 19 18.13 -0.29 -24.71
N SER A 20 17.72 -1.44 -25.24
CA SER A 20 17.09 -2.50 -24.45
C SER A 20 18.15 -3.14 -23.56
N ALA A 21 18.63 -2.39 -22.57
CA ALA A 21 19.29 -2.99 -21.42
C ALA A 21 18.19 -3.53 -20.51
N ALA A 22 17.83 -4.79 -20.76
CA ALA A 22 17.19 -5.64 -19.79
C ALA A 22 17.88 -5.42 -18.43
N ARG A 23 17.15 -4.86 -17.46
CA ARG A 23 17.62 -4.80 -16.07
C ARG A 23 17.73 -6.24 -15.58
N THR A 24 18.96 -6.73 -15.65
CA THR A 24 19.44 -7.93 -15.00
C THR A 24 19.04 -7.89 -13.51
N GLY A 25 18.34 -8.95 -13.10
CA GLY A 25 18.09 -9.40 -11.73
C GLY A 25 18.25 -8.38 -10.59
N VAL A 26 17.21 -7.60 -10.32
CA VAL A 26 17.02 -7.08 -8.96
C VAL A 26 16.53 -8.25 -8.11
N LYS A 27 17.45 -8.86 -7.34
CA LYS A 27 17.09 -9.70 -6.20
C LYS A 27 16.01 -8.98 -5.42
N GLY A 28 14.83 -9.61 -5.27
CA GLY A 28 13.62 -8.99 -4.73
C GLY A 28 13.94 -8.14 -3.51
N GLY A 29 13.90 -6.81 -3.70
CA GLY A 29 13.98 -5.87 -2.60
C GLY A 29 12.82 -6.13 -1.63
N PRO A 30 12.94 -5.72 -0.36
CA PRO A 30 11.86 -5.91 0.59
C PRO A 30 10.58 -5.25 0.04
N LEU A 31 9.47 -5.97 0.18
CA LEU A 31 8.11 -5.60 -0.26
C LEU A 31 7.58 -4.32 0.38
N TRP A 32 8.36 -3.72 1.26
CA TRP A 32 8.14 -2.44 1.92
C TRP A 32 9.54 -1.97 2.31
N PRO A 33 9.91 -0.68 2.16
CA PRO A 33 11.24 -0.23 2.55
C PRO A 33 11.55 -0.62 4.00
N ALA A 34 12.67 -1.31 4.24
CA ALA A 34 13.00 -1.79 5.57
C ALA A 34 12.93 -0.64 6.59
N LEU A 35 12.08 -0.79 7.61
CA LEU A 35 11.93 0.22 8.66
C LEU A 35 12.95 -0.07 9.75
N SER A 36 14.05 0.69 9.78
CA SER A 36 15.10 0.56 10.81
C SER A 36 14.57 0.71 12.24
N SER A 37 13.39 1.33 12.42
CA SER A 37 12.78 1.61 13.71
C SER A 37 11.64 0.66 14.08
N CYS A 38 11.36 -0.39 13.30
CA CYS A 38 10.22 -1.26 13.55
C CYS A 38 10.44 -2.72 13.17
N GLN A 39 10.00 -3.67 14.00
CA GLN A 39 10.09 -5.10 13.71
C GLN A 39 9.07 -5.49 12.63
N GLN A 40 9.53 -5.78 11.41
CA GLN A 40 8.66 -6.13 10.27
C GLN A 40 8.38 -7.63 10.10
N LYS A 41 8.61 -8.43 11.14
CA LYS A 41 8.36 -9.88 11.09
C LYS A 41 6.85 -10.14 10.98
N VAL A 42 6.44 -10.83 9.92
CA VAL A 42 5.06 -11.31 9.73
C VAL A 42 4.61 -12.08 10.98
N ASP A 43 3.33 -11.98 11.34
CA ASP A 43 2.72 -12.69 12.46
C ASP A 43 3.33 -12.41 13.84
N SER A 44 4.11 -11.34 13.98
CA SER A 44 4.77 -10.99 15.25
C SER A 44 3.87 -10.31 16.28
N THR A 45 2.67 -9.87 15.88
CA THR A 45 1.65 -9.26 16.75
C THR A 45 0.40 -10.16 16.80
N PRO A 46 -0.62 -9.86 17.61
CA PRO A 46 -1.92 -10.55 17.55
C PRO A 46 -2.77 -10.16 16.32
N PHE A 47 -2.40 -9.11 15.58
CA PHE A 47 -3.22 -8.51 14.53
C PHE A 47 -2.81 -8.97 13.13
N ARG A 48 -3.79 -9.21 12.26
CA ARG A 48 -3.60 -9.69 10.89
C ARG A 48 -4.37 -8.84 9.90
N VAL A 49 -3.84 -8.75 8.67
CA VAL A 49 -4.59 -8.33 7.50
C VAL A 49 -5.01 -9.59 6.75
N ASN A 50 -6.25 -9.64 6.31
CA ASN A 50 -6.75 -10.74 5.51
C ASN A 50 -6.12 -10.65 4.11
N ASN A 51 -5.71 -11.79 3.57
CA ASN A 51 -5.02 -11.93 2.27
C ASN A 51 -5.94 -11.81 1.05
N VAL A 52 -7.23 -11.52 1.26
CA VAL A 52 -8.21 -11.32 0.20
C VAL A 52 -8.91 -10.00 0.47
N THR A 53 -8.81 -9.10 -0.50
CA THR A 53 -9.62 -7.87 -0.49
C THR A 53 -11.03 -8.18 -0.97
N THR A 54 -12.01 -7.44 -0.47
CA THR A 54 -13.40 -7.57 -0.91
C THR A 54 -13.80 -6.35 -1.71
N THR A 55 -14.37 -6.57 -2.89
CA THR A 55 -15.01 -5.50 -3.66
C THR A 55 -16.46 -5.39 -3.20
N ALA A 56 -16.87 -4.22 -2.74
CA ALA A 56 -18.23 -3.99 -2.25
C ALA A 56 -18.89 -2.85 -3.03
N LEU A 57 -20.15 -3.04 -3.41
CA LEU A 57 -21.01 -1.95 -3.90
C LEU A 57 -21.50 -1.10 -2.70
N PRO A 58 -21.77 0.21 -2.86
CA PRO A 58 -21.74 0.97 -4.11
C PRO A 58 -20.32 1.45 -4.51
N GLY A 59 -20.12 1.60 -5.81
CA GLY A 59 -18.86 2.04 -6.40
C GLY A 59 -17.79 0.95 -6.51
N ASN A 60 -16.65 1.32 -7.09
CA ASN A 60 -15.47 0.48 -7.16
C ASN A 60 -14.71 0.53 -5.83
N THR A 61 -15.30 -0.04 -4.78
CA THR A 61 -14.74 0.04 -3.42
C THR A 61 -14.00 -1.24 -3.06
N VAL A 62 -12.71 -1.12 -2.72
CA VAL A 62 -11.85 -2.24 -2.31
C VAL A 62 -11.59 -2.15 -0.81
N CYS A 63 -11.85 -3.23 -0.07
CA CYS A 63 -11.74 -3.27 1.39
C CYS A 63 -10.68 -4.28 1.88
N PHE A 64 -9.78 -3.81 2.73
CA PHE A 64 -8.85 -4.62 3.51
C PHE A 64 -9.52 -5.07 4.81
N GLY A 65 -9.70 -6.38 4.99
CA GLY A 65 -10.23 -6.95 6.22
C GLY A 65 -9.13 -7.22 7.24
N PHE A 66 -9.50 -7.20 8.52
CA PHE A 66 -8.58 -7.49 9.61
C PHE A 66 -9.10 -8.64 10.47
N SER A 67 -8.17 -9.38 11.06
CA SER A 67 -8.46 -10.43 12.03
C SER A 67 -7.50 -10.36 13.21
N ALA A 68 -7.89 -10.97 14.32
CA ALA A 68 -7.06 -11.10 15.51
C ALA A 68 -6.89 -12.58 15.85
N VAL A 69 -5.70 -12.94 16.33
CA VAL A 69 -5.35 -14.31 16.73
C VAL A 69 -4.77 -14.29 18.15
N ALA A 70 -4.57 -15.49 18.71
CA ALA A 70 -3.88 -15.62 19.98
C ALA A 70 -2.50 -14.91 19.95
N ALA A 71 -2.16 -14.24 21.03
CA ALA A 71 -0.93 -13.47 21.13
C ALA A 71 0.30 -14.37 20.89
N PRO A 72 1.14 -14.06 19.87
CA PRO A 72 2.36 -14.82 19.66
C PRO A 72 3.40 -14.54 20.77
N ALA A 73 4.46 -15.34 20.81
CA ALA A 73 5.54 -15.10 21.76
C ALA A 73 6.37 -13.85 21.42
N GLY A 74 7.00 -13.25 22.44
CA GLY A 74 7.91 -12.11 22.30
C GLY A 74 7.28 -10.75 22.59
N ASN A 75 8.08 -9.68 22.50
CA ASN A 75 7.62 -8.33 22.87
C ASN A 75 6.47 -7.85 21.98
N CYS A 76 6.54 -8.09 20.68
CA CYS A 76 5.49 -7.68 19.74
C CYS A 76 4.18 -8.46 19.90
N GLY A 77 4.24 -9.68 20.42
CA GLY A 77 3.04 -10.45 20.71
C GLY A 77 2.20 -9.87 21.85
N ARG A 78 2.80 -9.00 22.68
CA ARG A 78 2.12 -8.26 23.75
C ARG A 78 1.51 -6.93 23.30
N ALA A 79 1.44 -6.67 21.99
CA ALA A 79 0.74 -5.51 21.46
C ALA A 79 -0.76 -5.59 21.80
N ALA A 80 -1.27 -4.60 22.52
CA ALA A 80 -2.67 -4.57 22.97
C ALA A 80 -3.62 -3.94 21.95
N THR A 81 -3.11 -3.05 21.09
CA THR A 81 -3.89 -2.30 20.10
C THR A 81 -3.21 -2.30 18.74
N LEU A 82 -4.01 -2.27 17.68
CA LEU A 82 -3.61 -1.88 16.34
C LEU A 82 -3.84 -0.37 16.20
N ASP A 83 -2.76 0.40 16.16
CA ASP A 83 -2.83 1.86 16.22
C ASP A 83 -2.85 2.51 14.84
N ARG A 84 -2.26 1.82 13.84
CA ARG A 84 -2.12 2.33 12.49
C ARG A 84 -2.04 1.20 11.47
N VAL A 85 -2.56 1.48 10.28
CA VAL A 85 -2.40 0.68 9.07
C VAL A 85 -1.73 1.55 8.01
N ASN A 86 -0.74 1.00 7.31
CA ASN A 86 -0.06 1.67 6.22
C ASN A 86 -0.18 0.81 4.95
N VAL A 87 -0.58 1.41 3.84
CA VAL A 87 -0.69 0.77 2.53
C VAL A 87 0.42 1.30 1.63
N TRP A 88 1.14 0.40 0.94
CA TRP A 88 2.21 0.77 0.02
C TRP A 88 1.59 1.12 -1.31
N ALA A 89 1.32 2.40 -1.51
CA ALA A 89 0.55 2.92 -2.62
C ALA A 89 1.28 4.07 -3.29
N SER A 90 1.18 4.18 -4.61
CA SER A 90 1.81 5.22 -5.40
C SER A 90 1.10 6.55 -5.16
N HIS A 91 1.83 7.53 -4.63
CA HIS A 91 1.27 8.88 -4.46
C HIS A 91 0.96 9.56 -5.80
N ALA A 92 1.66 9.18 -6.86
CA ALA A 92 1.36 9.68 -8.21
C ALA A 92 -0.07 9.32 -8.65
N ASN A 93 -0.55 8.15 -8.22
CA ASN A 93 -1.87 7.62 -8.57
C ASN A 93 -2.94 7.91 -7.50
N ARG A 94 -2.65 8.75 -6.50
CA ARG A 94 -3.57 9.05 -5.37
C ARG A 94 -4.94 9.59 -5.79
N THR A 95 -5.02 10.25 -6.96
CA THR A 95 -6.27 10.80 -7.50
C THR A 95 -7.23 9.72 -8.00
N MET A 96 -6.75 8.49 -8.17
CA MET A 96 -7.59 7.33 -8.46
C MET A 96 -8.35 6.83 -7.22
N ILE A 97 -8.14 7.44 -6.05
CA ILE A 97 -8.89 7.15 -4.82
C ILE A 97 -9.80 8.33 -4.51
N ASN A 98 -11.10 8.09 -4.61
CA ASN A 98 -12.15 9.07 -4.37
C ASN A 98 -12.55 9.19 -2.89
N GLY A 99 -12.21 8.21 -2.06
CA GLY A 99 -12.55 8.27 -0.64
C GLY A 99 -11.99 7.11 0.19
N TYR A 100 -12.07 7.30 1.52
CA TYR A 100 -11.64 6.33 2.51
C TYR A 100 -12.73 6.14 3.56
N SER A 101 -12.98 4.90 3.96
CA SER A 101 -13.91 4.60 5.05
C SER A 101 -13.47 3.42 5.90
N ILE A 102 -13.92 3.39 7.15
CA ILE A 102 -13.97 2.18 7.97
C ILE A 102 -15.37 1.60 7.83
N ARG A 103 -15.45 0.30 7.52
CA ARG A 103 -16.72 -0.43 7.46
C ARG A 103 -16.72 -1.56 8.47
N THR A 104 -17.82 -1.68 9.19
CA THR A 104 -18.14 -2.84 10.03
C THR A 104 -19.40 -3.51 9.48
N ALA A 105 -19.93 -4.52 10.18
CA ALA A 105 -21.22 -5.10 9.83
C ALA A 105 -22.38 -4.08 9.93
N THR A 106 -22.26 -3.05 10.78
CA THR A 106 -23.36 -2.14 11.13
C THR A 106 -23.08 -0.67 10.84
N THR A 107 -21.82 -0.28 10.61
CA THR A 107 -21.42 1.12 10.40
C THR A 107 -20.55 1.30 9.17
N THR A 108 -20.58 2.51 8.63
CA THR A 108 -19.64 2.98 7.60
C THR A 108 -19.27 4.41 7.96
N ASP A 109 -18.03 4.60 8.36
CA ASP A 109 -17.52 5.86 8.89
C ASP A 109 -16.44 6.39 7.95
N ALA A 110 -16.60 7.62 7.46
CA ALA A 110 -15.58 8.25 6.63
C ALA A 110 -14.31 8.50 7.48
N ILE A 111 -13.14 8.22 6.91
CA ILE A 111 -11.86 8.46 7.56
C ILE A 111 -10.92 9.25 6.66
N SER A 112 -9.83 9.75 7.23
CA SER A 112 -8.76 10.40 6.48
C SER A 112 -7.52 9.51 6.43
N GLY A 113 -6.94 9.39 5.24
CA GLY A 113 -5.59 8.87 5.04
C GLY A 113 -4.57 9.99 4.99
N THR A 114 -3.35 9.74 5.45
CA THR A 114 -2.22 10.66 5.32
C THR A 114 -1.14 10.02 4.47
N TRP A 115 -0.65 10.76 3.48
CA TRP A 115 0.46 10.33 2.64
C TRP A 115 1.79 10.75 3.27
N SER A 116 2.71 9.79 3.43
CA SER A 116 4.01 10.03 4.03
C SER A 116 5.16 9.63 3.10
N LYS A 117 6.30 10.31 3.27
CA LYS A 117 7.50 10.05 2.47
C LYS A 117 8.20 8.78 2.91
N LYS A 118 8.53 7.91 1.97
CA LYS A 118 9.43 6.75 2.13
C LYS A 118 10.52 6.80 1.07
N GLY A 119 11.76 7.03 1.50
CA GLY A 119 12.85 7.32 0.57
C GLY A 119 12.58 8.65 -0.15
N ASP A 120 12.51 8.61 -1.48
CA ASP A 120 12.31 9.79 -2.32
C ASP A 120 10.86 10.01 -2.77
N SER A 121 9.96 9.06 -2.54
CA SER A 121 8.55 9.13 -2.94
C SER A 121 7.60 9.21 -1.75
N TYR A 122 6.38 9.70 -1.97
CA TYR A 122 5.31 9.80 -0.96
C TYR A 122 4.47 8.53 -0.87
N ASP A 123 5.07 7.38 -1.14
CA ASP A 123 4.33 6.15 -1.47
C ASP A 123 3.83 5.38 -0.23
N GLU A 124 3.35 6.05 0.79
CA GLU A 124 2.80 5.42 2.00
C GLU A 124 1.49 6.09 2.39
N LEU A 125 0.37 5.39 2.17
CA LEU A 125 -0.94 5.82 2.62
C LEU A 125 -1.19 5.29 4.04
N THR A 126 -1.38 6.20 4.99
CA THR A 126 -1.46 5.88 6.42
C THR A 126 -2.82 6.19 7.00
N PHE A 127 -3.41 5.21 7.69
CA PHE A 127 -4.59 5.36 8.53
C PHE A 127 -4.17 5.21 9.99
N SER A 128 -4.34 6.26 10.80
CA SER A 128 -3.82 6.33 12.16
C SER A 128 -4.94 6.52 13.19
N LYS A 129 -4.58 6.42 14.48
CA LYS A 129 -5.52 6.58 15.61
C LYS A 129 -6.66 5.56 15.58
N LEU A 130 -6.37 4.34 15.11
CA LEU A 130 -7.36 3.27 15.05
C LEU A 130 -7.68 2.74 16.46
N GLY A 131 -6.64 2.45 17.26
CA GLY A 131 -6.79 1.99 18.64
C GLY A 131 -7.57 0.67 18.77
N TRP A 132 -7.57 -0.16 17.72
CA TRP A 132 -8.39 -1.36 17.69
C TRP A 132 -7.79 -2.47 18.55
N THR A 133 -8.55 -2.97 19.52
CA THR A 133 -8.18 -4.15 20.30
C THR A 133 -8.49 -5.44 19.53
N ALA A 134 -7.92 -6.56 19.98
CA ALA A 134 -8.20 -7.88 19.42
C ALA A 134 -9.71 -8.23 19.52
N ASP A 135 -10.34 -7.87 20.65
CA ASP A 135 -11.77 -8.05 20.88
C ASP A 135 -12.61 -7.21 19.92
N TYR A 136 -12.22 -5.95 19.70
CA TYR A 136 -12.91 -5.08 18.75
C TYR A 136 -12.86 -5.66 17.33
N ILE A 137 -11.69 -6.14 16.89
CA ILE A 137 -11.52 -6.72 15.56
C ILE A 137 -12.37 -7.99 15.41
N THR A 138 -12.31 -8.89 16.40
CA THR A 138 -13.08 -10.14 16.40
C THR A 138 -14.59 -9.89 16.37
N LYS A 139 -15.07 -8.94 17.17
CA LYS A 139 -16.50 -8.64 17.30
C LYS A 139 -17.06 -7.88 16.11
N ASN A 140 -16.33 -6.90 15.58
CA ASN A 140 -16.87 -5.96 14.58
C ASN A 140 -16.41 -6.26 13.16
N SER A 141 -15.41 -7.13 12.98
CA SER A 141 -14.80 -7.46 11.69
C SER A 141 -14.52 -6.20 10.84
N PRO A 142 -13.80 -5.20 11.40
CA PRO A 142 -13.61 -3.92 10.74
C PRO A 142 -12.84 -4.09 9.45
N ARG A 143 -13.09 -3.19 8.50
CA ARG A 143 -12.39 -3.11 7.22
C ARG A 143 -12.01 -1.67 6.94
N ILE A 144 -10.85 -1.46 6.33
CA ILE A 144 -10.48 -0.17 5.74
C ILE A 144 -10.76 -0.28 4.25
N CYS A 145 -11.57 0.63 3.73
CA CYS A 145 -12.05 0.61 2.37
C CYS A 145 -11.58 1.85 1.60
N LEU A 146 -11.09 1.63 0.39
CA LEU A 146 -10.74 2.65 -0.59
C LEU A 146 -11.82 2.67 -1.66
N THR A 147 -12.49 3.80 -1.86
CA THR A 147 -13.38 3.99 -3.01
C THR A 147 -12.52 4.45 -4.17
N LEU A 148 -12.39 3.63 -5.20
CA LEU A 148 -11.58 3.91 -6.37
C LEU A 148 -12.40 4.62 -7.44
N ASP A 149 -11.71 5.28 -8.37
CA ASP A 149 -12.31 5.69 -9.63
C ASP A 149 -12.81 4.47 -10.42
N HIS A 150 -13.79 4.67 -11.30
CA HIS A 150 -14.54 3.60 -11.95
C HIS A 150 -13.68 2.60 -12.74
N ASP A 151 -12.58 3.07 -13.34
CA ASP A 151 -11.66 2.26 -14.14
C ASP A 151 -10.39 1.85 -13.38
N ALA A 152 -10.20 2.34 -12.15
CA ALA A 152 -8.99 2.09 -11.38
C ALA A 152 -9.06 0.76 -10.61
N THR A 153 -7.98 0.00 -10.61
CA THR A 153 -7.85 -1.22 -9.81
C THR A 153 -6.91 -1.00 -8.62
N LEU A 154 -6.91 -1.94 -7.68
CA LEU A 154 -5.94 -1.90 -6.58
C LEU A 154 -4.49 -1.99 -7.11
N ASP A 155 -4.27 -2.73 -8.19
CA ASP A 155 -2.96 -2.90 -8.84
C ASP A 155 -2.45 -1.60 -9.46
N ASP A 156 -3.35 -0.71 -9.93
CA ASP A 156 -2.97 0.61 -10.44
C ASP A 156 -2.45 1.53 -9.33
N ILE A 157 -2.88 1.29 -8.09
CA ILE A 157 -2.57 2.14 -6.94
C ILE A 157 -1.38 1.60 -6.16
N CYS A 158 -1.26 0.27 -6.00
CA CYS A 158 -0.24 -0.30 -5.13
C CYS A 158 1.15 -0.29 -5.77
N VAL A 159 2.18 -0.09 -4.93
CA VAL A 159 3.57 -0.10 -5.41
C VAL A 159 4.10 -1.53 -5.50
N GLY A 160 4.65 -1.87 -6.65
CA GLY A 160 5.19 -3.19 -6.96
C GLY A 160 4.39 -3.90 -8.05
N LYS A 161 4.89 -5.04 -8.55
CA LYS A 161 4.12 -5.90 -9.46
C LYS A 161 3.41 -6.97 -8.62
N GLY A 162 2.08 -6.99 -8.64
CA GLY A 162 1.23 -7.98 -7.97
C GLY A 162 0.59 -7.46 -6.69
N ALA A 163 0.40 -8.36 -5.71
CA ALA A 163 -0.32 -8.10 -4.45
C ALA A 163 0.11 -6.81 -3.74
N CYS A 164 -0.87 -6.07 -3.23
CA CYS A 164 -0.64 -4.85 -2.48
C CYS A 164 0.06 -5.18 -1.16
N VAL A 165 0.85 -4.26 -0.63
CA VAL A 165 1.56 -4.49 0.64
C VAL A 165 0.97 -3.60 1.71
N VAL A 166 0.54 -4.23 2.80
CA VAL A 166 -0.03 -3.56 3.97
C VAL A 166 0.84 -3.83 5.18
N ALA A 167 1.28 -2.78 5.84
CA ALA A 167 1.93 -2.85 7.15
C ALA A 167 0.93 -2.50 8.24
N LEU A 168 0.97 -3.26 9.33
CA LEU A 168 0.30 -2.88 10.58
C LEU A 168 1.28 -2.12 11.46
N TYR A 169 0.80 -1.36 12.44
CA TYR A 169 1.65 -0.79 13.47
C TYR A 169 0.99 -0.90 14.84
N SER A 170 1.77 -1.43 15.78
CA SER A 170 1.42 -1.54 17.19
C SER A 170 2.65 -1.31 18.06
N VAL A 171 2.40 -0.95 19.32
CA VAL A 171 3.43 -0.93 20.37
C VAL A 171 3.31 -2.19 21.23
N GLY A 172 4.35 -3.02 21.21
CA GLY A 172 4.49 -4.19 22.06
C GLY A 172 5.10 -3.88 23.42
N ALA A 173 5.43 -4.92 24.17
CA ALA A 173 6.09 -4.76 25.48
C ALA A 173 7.42 -4.00 25.36
N LYS A 174 7.77 -3.28 26.44
CA LYS A 174 8.97 -2.43 26.51
C LYS A 174 9.05 -1.41 25.38
N ASN A 175 7.90 -0.91 24.91
CA ASN A 175 7.78 0.04 23.80
C ASN A 175 8.38 -0.46 22.48
N SER A 176 8.39 -1.78 22.27
CA SER A 176 8.85 -2.36 21.01
C SER A 176 7.91 -1.94 19.88
N LYS A 177 8.44 -1.30 18.83
CA LYS A 177 7.66 -0.92 17.66
C LYS A 177 7.52 -2.13 16.73
N CYS A 178 6.29 -2.52 16.42
CA CYS A 178 5.99 -3.76 15.71
C CYS A 178 5.20 -3.44 14.44
N CYS A 179 5.76 -3.81 13.29
CA CYS A 179 5.22 -3.47 11.97
C CYS A 179 5.14 -4.66 11.01
N PRO A 180 4.43 -5.75 11.37
CA PRO A 180 4.32 -6.88 10.46
C PRO A 180 3.74 -6.42 9.12
N THR A 181 4.32 -6.92 8.03
CA THR A 181 3.92 -6.60 6.66
C THR A 181 3.23 -7.81 6.02
N TYR A 182 2.20 -7.56 5.22
CA TYR A 182 1.39 -8.57 4.58
C TYR A 182 1.22 -8.23 3.10
N LYS A 183 1.27 -9.24 2.24
CA LYS A 183 0.76 -9.14 0.86
C LYS A 183 -0.73 -9.46 0.87
N VAL A 184 -1.52 -8.65 0.18
CA VAL A 184 -2.98 -8.77 0.09
C VAL A 184 -3.48 -8.64 -1.33
#